data_AF-A0A7S2K309-F1
#
_entry.id   AF-A0A7S2K309-F1
#
_cell.length_a   1.000
_cell.length_b   1.000
_cell.length_c   1.000
_cell.angle_alpha   90.00
_cell.angle_beta   90.00
_cell.angle_gamma   90.00
#
_symmetry.space_group_name_H-M   'P 1'
#
loop_
_entity.id
_entity.type
_entity.pdbx_description
1 polymer ?
#
loop_
_entity_poly.entity_id
_entity_poly.type
_entity_poly.pdbx_seq_one_letter_code
_entity_poly.pdbx_strand_id
1 'polypeptide(L)'
;LRQSVIRAVWDGLIQPTDLDPFDPRDTTIGPNIHTVTAQYLKPVTAAAGGMSWALMRHPSGLECDVFVSHSWAEGIFEFIDKVLHSWPAGARHAYCCMLSNPQNLDIDRFVSSPLESPFALAMQRAWYVLAVPNETHSIYSRLWCAFEAYL
;
A
#
# COMPACT_ATOMS: atom_id res chain seq x y z
N LEU A 1 -1.14 -2.56 11.05
CA LEU A 1 0.07 -2.37 10.22
C LEU A 1 1.06 -1.39 10.85
N ARG A 2 0.67 -0.13 11.12
CA ARG A 2 1.55 0.92 11.69
C ARG A 2 2.43 0.43 12.85
N GLN A 3 1.81 -0.08 13.92
CA GLN A 3 2.54 -0.57 15.10
C GLN A 3 3.52 -1.71 14.79
N SER A 4 3.15 -2.58 13.84
CA SER A 4 4.02 -3.68 13.40
C SER A 4 5.25 -3.16 12.65
N VAL A 5 5.08 -2.12 11.82
CA VAL A 5 6.17 -1.46 11.10
C VAL A 5 7.08 -0.68 12.07
N ILE A 6 6.51 0.07 13.02
CA ILE A 6 7.29 0.76 14.07
C ILE A 6 8.18 -0.24 14.80
N ARG A 7 7.59 -1.36 15.25
CA ARG A 7 8.35 -2.41 15.93
C ARG A 7 9.43 -3.01 15.03
N ALA A 8 9.13 -3.26 13.76
CA ALA A 8 10.11 -3.79 12.82
C ALA A 8 11.29 -2.82 12.57
N VAL A 9 11.05 -1.50 12.57
CA VAL A 9 12.12 -0.49 12.52
C VAL A 9 12.96 -0.54 13.81
N TRP A 10 12.32 -0.57 14.98
CA TRP A 10 13.04 -0.63 16.27
C TRP A 10 13.85 -1.91 16.46
N ASP A 11 13.31 -3.04 16.02
CA ASP A 11 13.98 -4.36 16.07
C ASP A 11 15.08 -4.48 14.99
N GLY A 12 15.26 -3.46 14.13
CA GLY A 12 16.27 -3.45 13.07
C GLY A 12 15.94 -4.34 11.87
N LEU A 13 14.71 -4.83 11.77
CA LEU A 13 14.21 -5.61 10.63
C LEU A 13 13.96 -4.73 9.39
N ILE A 14 13.51 -3.49 9.61
CA ILE A 14 13.40 -2.47 8.56
C ILE A 14 14.51 -1.45 8.80
N GLN A 15 15.41 -1.29 7.82
CA GLN A 15 16.57 -0.41 7.88
C GLN A 15 16.55 0.60 6.73
N PRO A 16 17.07 1.82 6.96
CA PRO A 16 17.27 2.81 5.91
C PRO A 16 18.13 2.26 4.77
N THR A 17 17.87 2.75 3.56
CA THR A 17 18.64 2.38 2.35
C THR A 17 19.08 3.64 1.62
N ASP A 18 20.00 3.52 0.66
CA ASP A 18 20.41 4.66 -0.17
C ASP A 18 19.24 5.29 -0.95
N LEU A 19 18.22 4.49 -1.28
CA LEU A 19 17.00 4.94 -1.98
C LEU A 19 15.91 5.44 -1.03
N ASP A 20 16.05 5.18 0.27
CA ASP A 20 15.11 5.58 1.32
C ASP A 20 15.86 5.84 2.63
N PRO A 21 16.56 6.99 2.74
CA PRO A 21 17.39 7.31 3.89
C PRO A 21 16.57 7.88 5.06
N PHE A 22 15.51 7.19 5.48
CA PHE A 22 14.62 7.63 6.56
C PHE A 22 15.33 7.62 7.94
N ASP A 23 14.92 8.48 8.87
CA ASP A 23 15.39 8.44 10.27
C ASP A 23 14.62 7.34 11.03
N PRO A 24 15.28 6.31 11.60
CA PRO A 24 14.59 5.26 12.38
C PRO A 24 13.84 5.77 13.61
N ARG A 25 14.09 7.01 14.05
CA ARG A 25 13.40 7.67 15.15
C ARG A 25 12.21 8.51 14.69
N ASP A 26 12.03 8.69 13.38
CA ASP A 26 10.86 9.39 12.85
C ASP A 26 9.59 8.57 13.12
N THR A 27 8.65 9.21 13.79
CA THR A 27 7.33 8.64 14.10
C THR A 27 6.21 9.24 13.26
N THR A 28 6.53 10.11 12.31
CA THR A 28 5.56 10.90 11.53
C THR A 28 5.45 10.41 10.10
N ILE A 29 6.56 10.39 9.35
CA ILE A 29 6.58 10.00 7.92
C ILE A 29 6.92 8.51 7.80
N GLY A 30 8.03 8.10 8.43
CA GLY A 30 8.52 6.71 8.44
C GLY A 30 9.15 6.28 7.11
N PRO A 31 9.57 5.00 7.02
CA PRO A 31 10.08 4.43 5.78
C PRO A 31 9.05 4.51 4.66
N ASN A 32 9.52 4.64 3.43
CA ASN A 32 8.61 4.63 2.30
C ASN A 32 8.04 3.22 2.04
N ILE A 33 6.96 3.18 1.26
CA ILE A 33 6.23 1.94 0.99
C ILE A 33 7.07 0.93 0.19
N HIS A 34 8.02 1.38 -0.66
CA HIS A 34 8.97 0.46 -1.32
C HIS A 34 9.79 -0.31 -0.28
N THR A 35 10.37 0.38 0.70
CA THR A 35 11.19 -0.20 1.76
C THR A 35 10.36 -1.14 2.64
N VAL A 36 9.18 -0.70 3.08
CA VAL A 36 8.29 -1.56 3.91
C VAL A 36 7.86 -2.80 3.14
N THR A 37 7.56 -2.68 1.85
CA THR A 37 7.15 -3.82 1.03
C THR A 37 8.30 -4.82 0.91
N ALA A 38 9.50 -4.34 0.60
CA ALA A 38 10.67 -5.19 0.39
C ALA A 38 11.16 -5.88 1.67
N GLN A 39 11.27 -5.14 2.77
CA GLN A 39 11.91 -5.62 4.00
C GLN A 39 10.93 -6.24 4.99
N TYR A 40 9.62 -5.97 4.87
CA TYR A 40 8.63 -6.44 5.83
C TYR A 40 7.49 -7.23 5.19
N LEU A 41 6.74 -6.65 4.25
CA LEU A 41 5.55 -7.32 3.69
C LEU A 41 5.92 -8.59 2.92
N LYS A 42 6.91 -8.52 2.04
CA LYS A 42 7.36 -9.67 1.24
C LYS A 42 7.84 -10.83 2.13
N PRO A 43 8.78 -10.65 3.08
CA PRO A 43 9.20 -11.73 3.97
C PRO A 43 8.05 -12.37 4.75
N VAL A 44 7.16 -11.55 5.34
CA VAL A 44 6.04 -12.05 6.13
C VAL A 44 5.08 -12.86 5.27
N THR A 45 4.73 -12.35 4.09
CA THR A 45 3.79 -13.04 3.19
C THR A 45 4.41 -14.24 2.48
N ALA A 46 5.72 -14.25 2.24
CA ALA A 46 6.43 -15.41 1.71
C ALA A 46 6.38 -16.58 2.70
N ALA A 47 6.62 -16.32 3.99
CA ALA A 47 6.49 -17.31 5.05
C ALA A 47 5.06 -17.87 5.18
N ALA A 48 4.05 -17.11 4.75
CA ALA A 48 2.65 -17.52 4.73
C ALA A 48 2.22 -18.21 3.41
N GLY A 49 3.14 -18.52 2.49
CA GLY A 49 2.83 -19.20 1.23
C GLY A 49 2.70 -18.28 0.01
N GLY A 50 3.17 -17.02 0.10
CA GLY A 50 3.31 -16.10 -1.04
C GLY A 50 2.04 -15.34 -1.44
N MET A 51 0.95 -15.48 -0.68
CA MET A 51 -0.29 -14.74 -0.90
C MET A 51 -0.15 -13.23 -0.58
N SER A 52 -1.15 -12.41 -0.91
CA SER A 52 -1.16 -11.01 -0.51
C SER A 52 -1.34 -10.85 1.01
N TRP A 53 -0.92 -9.71 1.55
CA TRP A 53 -1.13 -9.41 2.97
C TRP A 53 -2.62 -9.43 3.31
N ALA A 54 -3.47 -8.85 2.46
CA ALA A 54 -4.91 -8.84 2.66
C ALA A 54 -5.49 -10.26 2.74
N LEU A 55 -5.11 -11.15 1.81
CA LEU A 55 -5.60 -12.53 1.80
C LEU A 55 -5.07 -13.35 2.99
N MET A 56 -3.81 -13.11 3.38
CA MET A 56 -3.21 -13.71 4.59
C MET A 56 -3.99 -13.36 5.86
N ARG A 57 -4.49 -12.12 5.95
CA ARG A 57 -5.25 -11.64 7.12
C ARG A 57 -6.74 -12.01 7.04
N HIS A 58 -7.27 -12.16 5.83
CA HIS A 58 -8.69 -12.41 5.57
C HIS A 58 -8.84 -13.51 4.50
N PRO A 59 -8.75 -14.79 4.88
CA PRO A 59 -8.73 -15.90 3.93
C PRO A 59 -10.01 -16.02 3.07
N SER A 60 -11.14 -15.50 3.56
CA SER A 60 -12.41 -15.47 2.84
C SER A 60 -12.55 -14.28 1.87
N GLY A 61 -11.56 -13.38 1.81
CA GLY A 61 -11.67 -12.12 1.10
C GLY A 61 -12.55 -11.10 1.82
N LEU A 62 -12.55 -9.87 1.30
CA LEU A 62 -13.36 -8.75 1.77
C LEU A 62 -13.93 -8.01 0.56
N GLU A 63 -15.15 -7.50 0.67
CA GLU A 63 -15.70 -6.57 -0.31
C GLU A 63 -14.95 -5.23 -0.25
N CYS A 64 -14.69 -4.64 -1.41
CA CYS A 64 -13.93 -3.40 -1.54
C CYS A 64 -14.88 -2.19 -1.58
N ASP A 65 -14.92 -1.40 -0.51
CA ASP A 65 -15.71 -0.17 -0.47
C ASP A 65 -14.89 1.04 -0.94
N VAL A 66 -13.58 1.05 -0.64
CA VAL A 66 -12.67 2.16 -0.91
C VAL A 66 -11.49 1.70 -1.75
N PHE A 67 -11.22 2.37 -2.86
CA PHE A 67 -9.97 2.24 -3.60
C PHE A 67 -9.00 3.33 -3.15
N VAL A 68 -7.82 2.95 -2.65
CA VAL A 68 -6.82 3.89 -2.16
C VAL A 68 -5.79 4.17 -3.27
N SER A 69 -5.85 5.38 -3.82
CA SER A 69 -4.87 5.90 -4.79
C SER A 69 -3.75 6.61 -4.02
N HIS A 70 -2.52 6.11 -4.14
CA HIS A 70 -1.41 6.51 -3.29
C HIS A 70 -0.05 6.28 -3.96
N SER A 71 1.01 6.86 -3.40
CA SER A 71 2.36 6.71 -3.96
C SER A 71 3.25 5.80 -3.13
N TRP A 72 4.02 4.94 -3.81
CA TRP A 72 4.97 4.07 -3.13
C TRP A 72 6.19 4.78 -2.51
N ALA A 73 6.45 6.03 -2.91
CA ALA A 73 7.52 6.84 -2.33
C ALA A 73 7.04 7.72 -1.15
N GLU A 74 5.79 7.57 -0.72
CA GLU A 74 5.30 8.20 0.50
C GLU A 74 5.71 7.41 1.75
N GLY A 75 5.78 8.10 2.88
CA GLY A 75 6.04 7.49 4.18
C GLY A 75 4.85 6.66 4.67
N ILE A 76 5.10 5.43 5.10
CA ILE A 76 4.06 4.50 5.54
C ILE A 76 3.28 4.98 6.77
N PHE A 77 3.91 5.76 7.65
CA PHE A 77 3.26 6.27 8.86
C PHE A 77 2.27 7.38 8.50
N GLU A 78 2.73 8.35 7.72
CA GLU A 78 1.91 9.43 7.17
C GLU A 78 0.72 8.86 6.37
N PHE A 79 1.00 7.90 5.49
CA PHE A 79 -0.02 7.23 4.69
C PHE A 79 -1.13 6.61 5.54
N ILE A 80 -0.77 5.79 6.54
CA ILE A 80 -1.76 5.12 7.38
C ILE A 80 -2.60 6.14 8.15
N ASP A 81 -1.97 7.17 8.71
CA ASP A 81 -2.68 8.17 9.50
C ASP A 81 -3.67 8.96 8.63
N LYS A 82 -3.25 9.36 7.43
CA LYS A 82 -4.12 10.06 6.46
C LYS A 82 -5.30 9.20 5.99
N VAL A 83 -5.06 7.93 5.69
CA VAL A 83 -6.12 6.99 5.28
C VAL A 83 -7.14 6.81 6.38
N LEU A 84 -6.69 6.58 7.62
CA LEU A 84 -7.59 6.37 8.76
C LEU A 84 -8.35 7.64 9.15
N HIS A 85 -7.70 8.80 9.08
CA HIS A 85 -8.33 10.08 9.38
C HIS A 85 -9.38 10.47 8.33
N SER A 86 -9.16 10.09 7.08
CA SER A 86 -10.01 10.46 5.94
C SER A 86 -10.98 9.35 5.54
N TRP A 87 -11.20 8.37 6.42
CA TRP A 87 -11.98 7.18 6.11
C TRP A 87 -13.45 7.54 5.81
N PRO A 88 -13.99 7.17 4.62
CA PRO A 88 -15.37 7.49 4.27
C PRO A 88 -16.39 6.89 5.24
N ALA A 89 -17.39 7.68 5.63
CA ALA A 89 -18.45 7.21 6.52
C ALA A 89 -19.22 6.04 5.88
N GLY A 90 -19.40 4.95 6.63
CA GLY A 90 -20.09 3.75 6.17
C GLY A 90 -19.22 2.75 5.40
N ALA A 91 -18.03 3.12 4.95
CA ALA A 91 -17.09 2.18 4.35
C ALA A 91 -16.45 1.27 5.40
N ARG A 92 -16.20 0.01 5.05
CA ARG A 92 -15.67 -1.02 5.96
C ARG A 92 -14.29 -1.50 5.57
N HIS A 93 -14.02 -1.64 4.27
CA HIS A 93 -12.73 -2.14 3.79
C HIS A 93 -12.21 -1.35 2.60
N ALA A 94 -10.89 -1.37 2.44
CA ALA A 94 -10.20 -0.71 1.35
C ALA A 94 -9.31 -1.66 0.58
N TYR A 95 -9.22 -1.44 -0.72
CA TYR A 95 -8.15 -1.94 -1.56
C TYR A 95 -6.97 -0.96 -1.49
N CYS A 96 -5.80 -1.46 -1.12
CA CYS A 96 -4.54 -0.72 -1.14
C CYS A 96 -3.48 -1.62 -1.78
N CYS A 97 -2.88 -1.18 -2.88
CA CYS A 97 -2.17 -2.08 -3.78
C CYS A 97 -1.01 -2.84 -3.12
N MET A 98 -0.24 -2.20 -2.22
CA MET A 98 0.86 -2.86 -1.50
C MET A 98 0.38 -4.02 -0.60
N LEU A 99 -0.88 -3.97 -0.14
CA LEU A 99 -1.45 -4.96 0.78
C LEU A 99 -2.31 -5.99 0.04
N SER A 100 -3.06 -5.55 -0.97
CA SER A 100 -4.04 -6.36 -1.67
C SER A 100 -3.41 -7.25 -2.75
N ASN A 101 -2.32 -6.80 -3.38
CA ASN A 101 -1.64 -7.58 -4.40
C ASN A 101 -0.61 -8.56 -3.79
N PRO A 102 -0.40 -9.72 -4.41
CA PRO A 102 0.59 -10.69 -3.97
C PRO A 102 2.01 -10.22 -4.33
N GLN A 103 2.66 -9.49 -3.40
CA GLN A 103 3.95 -8.83 -3.61
C GLN A 103 5.13 -9.77 -3.92
N ASN A 104 4.99 -11.05 -3.60
CA ASN A 104 5.99 -12.08 -3.92
C ASN A 104 5.82 -12.70 -5.31
N LEU A 105 4.73 -12.39 -6.01
CA LEU A 105 4.48 -12.89 -7.36
C LEU A 105 4.90 -11.84 -8.40
N ASP A 106 4.89 -12.25 -9.66
CA ASP A 106 5.17 -11.39 -10.81
C ASP A 106 4.03 -10.38 -11.03
N ILE A 107 4.10 -9.25 -10.31
CA ILE A 107 3.13 -8.15 -10.41
C ILE A 107 3.11 -7.56 -11.82
N ASP A 108 4.23 -7.53 -12.53
CA ASP A 108 4.32 -6.93 -13.87
C ASP A 108 3.38 -7.64 -14.83
N ARG A 109 3.25 -8.97 -14.69
CA ARG A 109 2.25 -9.74 -15.42
C ARG A 109 0.81 -9.35 -15.08
N PHE A 110 0.50 -9.10 -13.80
CA PHE A 110 -0.85 -8.69 -13.36
C PHE A 110 -1.26 -7.29 -13.82
N VAL A 111 -0.30 -6.42 -14.16
CA VAL A 111 -0.58 -5.05 -14.64
C VAL A 111 -0.38 -4.88 -16.15
N SER A 112 0.03 -5.95 -16.85
CA SER A 112 0.26 -5.95 -18.30
C SER A 112 -0.98 -5.56 -19.12
N SER A 113 -2.18 -5.83 -18.59
CA SER A 113 -3.46 -5.38 -19.14
C SER A 113 -4.10 -4.39 -18.15
N PRO A 114 -3.92 -3.07 -18.33
CA PRO A 114 -4.33 -2.06 -17.35
C PRO A 114 -5.82 -2.15 -16.95
N LEU A 115 -6.71 -2.41 -17.90
CA LEU A 115 -8.16 -2.51 -17.66
C LEU A 115 -8.58 -3.80 -16.97
N GLU A 116 -7.80 -4.87 -17.10
CA GLU A 116 -8.05 -6.16 -16.44
C GLU A 116 -7.20 -6.33 -15.18
N SER A 117 -6.38 -5.32 -14.87
CA SER A 117 -5.51 -5.35 -13.72
C SER A 117 -6.32 -5.39 -12.42
N PRO A 118 -5.77 -5.98 -11.34
CA PRO A 118 -6.41 -5.93 -10.01
C PRO A 118 -6.78 -4.52 -9.57
N PHE A 119 -6.04 -3.51 -10.04
CA PHE A 119 -6.27 -2.09 -9.77
C PHE A 119 -7.58 -1.61 -10.41
N ALA A 120 -7.73 -1.80 -11.72
CA ALA A 120 -8.93 -1.39 -12.44
C ALA A 120 -10.17 -2.12 -11.93
N LEU A 121 -10.06 -3.43 -11.66
CA LEU A 121 -11.16 -4.23 -11.12
C LEU A 121 -11.56 -3.77 -9.71
N ALA A 122 -10.61 -3.49 -8.83
CA ALA A 122 -10.92 -2.99 -7.49
C ALA A 122 -11.57 -1.61 -7.54
N MET A 123 -11.07 -0.72 -8.40
CA MET A 123 -11.59 0.63 -8.53
C MET A 123 -13.00 0.67 -9.11
N GLN A 124 -13.30 -0.15 -10.14
CA GLN A 124 -14.65 -0.29 -10.69
C GLN A 124 -15.68 -0.83 -9.69
N ARG A 125 -15.22 -1.50 -8.62
CA ARG A 125 -16.08 -2.07 -7.58
C ARG A 125 -16.20 -1.18 -6.35
N ALA A 126 -15.21 -0.32 -6.11
CA ALA A 126 -15.22 0.60 -4.99
C ALA A 126 -16.31 1.67 -5.14
N TRP A 127 -16.90 2.06 -4.02
CA TRP A 127 -17.84 3.19 -3.97
C TRP A 127 -17.11 4.52 -3.80
N TYR A 128 -15.91 4.47 -3.23
CA TYR A 128 -15.08 5.64 -2.96
C TYR A 128 -13.69 5.46 -3.55
N VAL A 129 -13.13 6.54 -4.09
CA VAL A 129 -11.70 6.64 -4.37
C VAL A 129 -11.11 7.61 -3.35
N LEU A 130 -10.15 7.14 -2.56
CA LEU A 130 -9.41 7.95 -1.61
C LEU A 130 -8.02 8.23 -2.19
N ALA A 131 -7.83 9.43 -2.73
CA ALA A 131 -6.52 9.92 -3.16
C ALA A 131 -5.74 10.46 -1.95
N VAL A 132 -4.59 9.85 -1.66
CA VAL A 132 -3.79 10.16 -0.47
C VAL A 132 -2.57 11.01 -0.86
N PRO A 133 -2.58 12.33 -0.60
CA PRO A 133 -1.41 13.15 -0.86
C PRO A 133 -0.29 12.87 0.14
N ASN A 134 0.96 13.09 -0.24
CA ASN A 134 2.13 12.94 0.61
C ASN A 134 3.04 14.17 0.53
N GLU A 135 3.98 14.26 1.49
CA GLU A 135 4.93 15.38 1.55
C GLU A 135 6.08 15.28 0.55
N THR A 136 6.32 14.11 -0.05
CA THR A 136 7.52 13.89 -0.87
C THR A 136 7.33 14.31 -2.34
N HIS A 137 6.13 14.15 -2.90
CA HIS A 137 5.84 14.50 -4.29
C HIS A 137 4.32 14.47 -4.61
N SER A 138 3.95 15.05 -5.75
CA SER A 138 2.59 14.92 -6.28
C SER A 138 2.29 13.48 -6.67
N ILE A 139 1.17 12.93 -6.19
CA ILE A 139 0.71 11.59 -6.57
C ILE A 139 0.49 11.42 -8.08
N TYR A 140 0.10 12.49 -8.78
CA TYR A 140 -0.13 12.47 -10.23
C TYR A 140 1.14 12.48 -11.07
N SER A 141 2.33 12.58 -10.45
CA SER A 141 3.59 12.31 -11.15
C SER A 141 3.78 10.82 -11.49
N ARG A 142 2.92 9.93 -10.96
CA ARG A 142 2.93 8.50 -11.24
C ARG A 142 1.86 8.15 -12.28
N LEU A 143 2.29 7.47 -13.34
CA LEU A 143 1.43 7.08 -14.46
C LEU A 143 0.15 6.34 -14.03
N TRP A 144 0.26 5.45 -13.03
CA TRP A 144 -0.88 4.72 -12.50
C TRP A 144 -1.90 5.61 -11.79
N CYS A 145 -1.45 6.55 -10.95
CA CYS A 145 -2.36 7.52 -10.31
C CYS A 145 -3.03 8.46 -11.31
N ALA A 146 -2.33 8.80 -12.40
CA ALA A 146 -2.92 9.57 -13.51
C ALA A 146 -3.96 8.75 -14.30
N PHE A 147 -3.70 7.46 -14.53
CA PHE A 147 -4.64 6.53 -15.17
C PHE A 147 -5.87 6.27 -14.28
N GLU A 148 -5.67 6.12 -12.97
CA GLU A 148 -6.75 5.98 -11.98
C GLU A 148 -7.71 7.18 -11.99
N ALA A 149 -7.20 8.40 -12.21
CA ALA A 149 -8.03 9.59 -12.33
C ALA A 149 -8.87 9.67 -13.62
N TYR A 150 -8.56 8.86 -14.63
CA TYR A 150 -9.25 8.84 -15.92
C TYR A 150 -10.41 7.82 -15.98
N LEU A 151 -10.33 6.76 -15.17
CA LEU A 151 -11.30 5.66 -15.10
C LEU A 151 -12.45 5.98 -14.13
#